data_AF-S3AL01-F1
#
_entry.id   AF-S3AL01-F1
#
_cell.length_a   1.000
_cell.length_b   1.000
_cell.length_c   1.000
_cell.angle_alpha   90.00
_cell.angle_beta   90.00
_cell.angle_gamma   90.00
#
_symmetry.space_group_name_H-M   'P 1'
#
loop_
_entity.id
_entity.type
_entity.pdbx_description
1 polymer ?
#
loop_
_entity_poly.entity_id
_entity_poly.type
_entity_poly.pdbx_seq_one_letter_code
_entity_poly.pdbx_strand_id
1 'polypeptide(L)'
;MDQSHGLRVRHAAAAALAATVLVLSGCSAGGSDGTPRSDPSARGTHAGADAPPLKPLPERVPDELRPYYEQKLAWRSCGLEGFECASLRVPLDYDKPGTGPKDTEHTVRLAVTRTKAQGGEGRPEGGSLHVNPGGPGGSAVDYVQQSAALAYPPQVREHYSLVGMDPRGVGHSESVECLSDKEMDAYTRVDQTPDDQRETDALTAAYEKFAKGCEKRSGKLLGHVSTTEVARDMDVLRAVLGDKKLNYVGASYGTYLGATYAGLFPHRSGRMVLDGAMDPSLSARRVNREQTAGFETAFKAFARDCVSDSGCPLGTGGVRQAGKNLSALFEKIDRKPLDTRSSRSLTESLATTGVIRAMYDEGSWPALRQALKAAKKGDGAPLLALSDDYYERGADGAYSNIMYANPAVNCLDAPPAFADADAARKAVPSFEKASPVFGRGFAWAALNCAEWPHKPTGEPHRIAAEGADPIVVVGTTRDPATPYRWAQGLAGQLSTARLLTYDGDGHTAYMRGSDCIDGAVSTYLVRGKPPKDGTTCD
;
A
#
# COMPACT_ATOMS: atom_id res chain seq x y z
N MET A 1 -25.80 33.97 31.30
CA MET A 1 -27.26 34.10 31.31
C MET A 1 -27.72 33.43 30.01
N ASP A 2 -27.85 32.09 29.99
CA ASP A 2 -29.07 31.32 30.32
C ASP A 2 -30.17 31.61 29.29
N GLN A 3 -30.84 30.68 28.58
CA GLN A 3 -30.85 29.22 28.52
C GLN A 3 -31.71 28.80 27.28
N SER A 4 -31.46 27.60 26.72
CA SER A 4 -32.37 26.62 26.03
C SER A 4 -33.64 27.08 25.27
N HIS A 5 -33.96 26.54 24.09
CA HIS A 5 -34.52 25.18 23.90
C HIS A 5 -34.31 24.61 22.48
N GLY A 6 -34.02 23.30 22.41
CA GLY A 6 -33.95 22.53 21.16
C GLY A 6 -35.21 21.69 20.89
N LEU A 7 -35.29 21.12 19.69
CA LEU A 7 -36.17 19.99 19.37
C LEU A 7 -35.38 18.87 18.69
N ARG A 8 -35.36 17.70 19.36
CA ARG A 8 -34.99 16.39 18.80
C ARG A 8 -36.28 15.69 18.40
N VAL A 9 -36.30 15.05 17.23
CA VAL A 9 -37.33 14.05 16.90
C VAL A 9 -36.65 12.69 16.77
N ARG A 10 -37.03 11.78 17.66
CA ARG A 10 -36.77 10.33 17.61
C ARG A 10 -38.10 9.65 17.33
N HIS A 11 -38.16 8.74 16.36
CA HIS A 11 -39.22 7.72 16.33
C HIS A 11 -38.60 6.33 16.26
N ALA A 12 -39.05 5.51 17.21
CA ALA A 12 -38.59 4.17 17.51
C ALA A 12 -39.37 3.12 16.69
N ALA A 13 -38.74 1.95 16.58
CA ALA A 13 -39.22 0.74 15.95
C ALA A 13 -40.44 0.11 16.65
N ALA A 14 -41.19 -0.68 15.88
CA ALA A 14 -42.04 -1.75 16.40
C ALA A 14 -41.85 -3.01 15.54
N ALA A 15 -41.46 -4.10 16.20
CA ALA A 15 -41.35 -5.44 15.66
C ALA A 15 -42.67 -6.21 15.85
N ALA A 16 -42.97 -7.17 14.96
CA ALA A 16 -43.93 -8.23 15.24
C ALA A 16 -43.41 -9.56 14.65
N LEU A 17 -43.18 -10.52 15.54
CA LEU A 17 -42.95 -11.94 15.25
C LEU A 17 -44.29 -12.65 14.99
N ALA A 18 -44.30 -13.62 14.09
CA ALA A 18 -45.20 -14.77 14.16
C ALA A 18 -44.50 -16.01 13.60
N ALA A 19 -44.38 -17.04 14.45
CA ALA A 19 -43.88 -18.37 14.12
C ALA A 19 -45.06 -19.34 13.94
N THR A 20 -44.96 -20.29 13.00
CA THR A 20 -45.64 -21.59 13.09
C THR A 20 -44.92 -22.63 12.23
N VAL A 21 -45.08 -23.90 12.59
CA VAL A 21 -44.11 -25.01 12.55
C VAL A 21 -44.85 -26.32 12.18
N LEU A 22 -44.16 -27.26 11.48
CA LEU A 22 -44.44 -28.72 11.23
C LEU A 22 -45.54 -29.07 10.15
N VAL A 23 -45.52 -30.16 9.34
CA VAL A 23 -44.68 -31.38 9.23
C VAL A 23 -44.93 -32.22 7.93
N LEU A 24 -43.85 -32.87 7.44
CA LEU A 24 -43.60 -34.15 6.70
C LEU A 24 -44.50 -34.76 5.60
N SER A 25 -43.85 -35.25 4.53
CA SER A 25 -43.69 -36.68 4.12
C SER A 25 -42.99 -36.75 2.73
N GLY A 26 -42.10 -37.66 2.31
CA GLY A 26 -41.38 -38.81 2.88
C GLY A 26 -40.56 -39.55 1.78
N CYS A 27 -39.50 -40.27 2.20
CA CYS A 27 -38.83 -41.46 1.61
C CYS A 27 -38.00 -41.33 0.29
N SER A 28 -36.85 -41.97 0.04
CA SER A 28 -36.06 -43.08 0.63
C SER A 28 -34.59 -42.98 0.13
N ALA A 29 -33.57 -43.12 1.00
CA ALA A 29 -32.72 -44.30 1.28
C ALA A 29 -31.49 -44.51 0.35
N GLY A 30 -30.30 -44.49 0.96
CA GLY A 30 -29.02 -44.86 0.36
C GLY A 30 -27.85 -44.34 1.20
N GLY A 31 -27.51 -45.04 2.28
CA GLY A 31 -26.49 -44.63 3.24
C GLY A 31 -25.05 -44.98 2.84
N SER A 32 -24.13 -44.19 3.37
CA SER A 32 -22.79 -44.63 3.76
C SER A 32 -22.24 -43.61 4.75
N ASP A 33 -22.08 -44.06 6.00
CA ASP A 33 -21.47 -43.32 7.10
C ASP A 33 -20.03 -42.91 6.76
N GLY A 34 -19.76 -41.62 6.90
CA GLY A 34 -18.43 -41.04 6.77
C GLY A 34 -18.43 -39.68 7.44
N THR A 35 -18.14 -39.66 8.74
CA THR A 35 -17.71 -38.46 9.47
C THR A 35 -16.70 -37.68 8.64
N PRO A 36 -16.84 -36.36 8.41
CA PRO A 36 -15.78 -35.58 7.81
C PRO A 36 -14.64 -35.49 8.82
N ARG A 37 -13.62 -36.35 8.65
CA ARG A 37 -12.32 -36.12 9.25
C ARG A 37 -11.79 -34.83 8.63
N SER A 38 -11.53 -33.85 9.49
CA SER A 38 -10.69 -32.70 9.19
C SER A 38 -9.35 -33.19 8.66
N ASP A 39 -9.13 -33.07 7.36
CA ASP A 39 -7.86 -33.36 6.72
C ASP A 39 -6.83 -32.29 7.14
N PRO A 40 -5.72 -32.64 7.81
CA PRO A 40 -4.69 -31.67 8.17
C PRO A 40 -3.71 -31.37 7.02
N SER A 41 -4.05 -31.74 5.78
CA SER A 41 -3.14 -31.68 4.62
C SER A 41 -3.38 -30.50 3.66
N ALA A 42 -4.10 -29.45 4.08
CA ALA A 42 -4.07 -28.16 3.40
C ALA A 42 -2.95 -27.26 3.96
N ARG A 43 -1.73 -27.78 4.08
CA ARG A 43 -0.54 -26.92 4.04
C ARG A 43 -0.37 -26.54 2.58
N GLY A 44 -0.90 -25.38 2.21
CA GLY A 44 -0.63 -24.78 0.91
C GLY A 44 0.86 -24.85 0.63
N THR A 45 1.22 -25.35 -0.55
CA THR A 45 2.60 -25.33 -1.05
C THR A 45 3.17 -23.93 -0.82
N HIS A 46 4.06 -23.78 0.16
CA HIS A 46 4.64 -22.50 0.57
C HIS A 46 5.48 -21.95 -0.59
N ALA A 47 4.85 -21.13 -1.44
CA ALA A 47 5.53 -20.44 -2.53
C ALA A 47 6.44 -19.36 -1.95
N GLY A 48 7.69 -19.72 -1.65
CA GLY A 48 8.65 -18.89 -0.90
C GLY A 48 9.50 -19.66 0.12
N ALA A 49 9.27 -20.97 0.30
CA ALA A 49 10.00 -21.81 1.25
C ALA A 49 11.53 -21.79 1.06
N ASP A 50 11.99 -21.58 -0.16
CA ASP A 50 13.41 -21.58 -0.54
C ASP A 50 14.10 -20.23 -0.33
N ALA A 51 13.37 -19.15 -0.05
CA ALA A 51 13.97 -17.84 0.20
C ALA A 51 14.71 -17.84 1.57
N PRO A 52 15.91 -17.25 1.65
CA PRO A 52 16.70 -17.22 2.88
C PRO A 52 15.97 -16.42 3.97
N PRO A 53 16.13 -16.78 5.26
CA PRO A 53 15.56 -16.00 6.34
C PRO A 53 16.34 -14.69 6.55
N LEU A 54 15.63 -13.59 6.77
CA LEU A 54 16.20 -12.34 7.26
C LEU A 54 16.73 -12.55 8.68
N LYS A 55 18.00 -12.19 8.90
CA LYS A 55 18.65 -12.36 10.19
C LYS A 55 18.46 -11.12 11.06
N PRO A 56 18.18 -11.29 12.37
CA PRO A 56 18.13 -10.16 13.29
C PRO A 56 19.51 -9.49 13.42
N LEU A 57 19.50 -8.19 13.67
CA LEU A 57 20.70 -7.44 14.05
C LEU A 57 21.04 -7.68 15.53
N PRO A 58 22.29 -7.45 15.95
CA PRO A 58 22.66 -7.51 17.36
C PRO A 58 21.78 -6.59 18.23
N GLU A 59 21.38 -7.08 19.41
CA GLU A 59 20.55 -6.30 20.33
C GLU A 59 21.24 -5.02 20.84
N ARG A 60 22.57 -5.01 20.93
CA ARG A 60 23.33 -3.83 21.33
C ARG A 60 23.49 -2.91 20.13
N VAL A 61 23.14 -1.64 20.31
CA VAL A 61 23.44 -0.59 19.32
C VAL A 61 24.97 -0.41 19.25
N PRO A 62 25.58 -0.49 18.06
CA PRO A 62 27.01 -0.20 17.86
C PRO A 62 27.39 1.18 18.41
N ASP A 63 28.60 1.32 18.93
CA ASP A 63 29.03 2.55 19.63
C ASP A 63 29.08 3.75 18.67
N GLU A 64 29.41 3.52 17.40
CA GLU A 64 29.40 4.48 16.31
C GLU A 64 27.99 5.00 15.97
N LEU A 65 26.94 4.24 16.27
CA LEU A 65 25.55 4.63 16.06
C LEU A 65 24.92 5.32 17.28
N ARG A 66 25.48 5.16 18.49
CA ARG A 66 24.92 5.76 19.71
C ARG A 66 24.60 7.26 19.62
N PRO A 67 25.44 8.13 19.01
CA PRO A 67 25.12 9.54 18.88
C PRO A 67 23.78 9.81 18.17
N TYR A 68 23.37 8.95 17.24
CA TYR A 68 22.07 9.03 16.56
C TYR A 68 20.91 8.67 17.49
N TYR A 69 21.08 7.66 18.35
CA TYR A 69 20.04 7.20 19.27
C TYR A 69 19.86 8.14 20.47
N GLU A 70 20.89 8.91 20.83
CA GLU A 70 20.89 9.81 21.98
C GLU A 70 20.44 11.25 21.62
N GLN A 71 20.22 11.54 20.33
CA GLN A 71 19.82 12.88 19.86
C GLN A 71 18.47 13.33 20.44
N LYS A 72 18.28 14.65 20.50
CA LYS A 72 17.03 15.28 20.96
C LYS A 72 16.35 16.00 19.81
N LEU A 73 15.08 15.68 19.58
CA LEU A 73 14.27 16.36 18.58
C LEU A 73 13.83 17.73 19.09
N ALA A 74 14.08 18.76 18.29
CA ALA A 74 13.52 20.09 18.49
C ALA A 74 12.13 20.16 17.86
N TRP A 75 11.09 19.91 18.67
CA TRP A 75 9.70 19.99 18.25
C TRP A 75 9.26 21.43 18.05
N ARG A 76 8.48 21.67 16.99
CA ARG A 76 7.86 22.96 16.68
C ARG A 76 6.43 22.74 16.18
N SER A 77 5.63 23.79 16.14
CA SER A 77 4.35 23.76 15.43
C SER A 77 4.57 23.38 13.95
N CYS A 78 3.71 22.52 13.40
CA CYS A 78 3.69 22.23 11.97
C CYS A 78 3.02 23.34 11.15
N GLY A 79 2.43 24.36 11.79
CA GLY A 79 1.50 25.30 11.13
C GLY A 79 0.07 24.79 11.06
N LEU A 80 -0.19 23.58 11.55
CA LEU A 80 -1.50 22.96 11.71
C LEU A 80 -1.78 22.68 13.19
N GLU A 81 -2.97 23.02 13.65
CA GLU A 81 -3.36 22.82 15.06
C GLU A 81 -3.36 21.33 15.43
N GLY A 82 -2.91 21.00 16.64
CA GLY A 82 -2.86 19.63 17.14
C GLY A 82 -1.64 18.81 16.73
N PHE A 83 -0.73 19.36 15.90
CA PHE A 83 0.46 18.67 15.43
C PHE A 83 1.77 19.36 15.84
N GLU A 84 2.80 18.54 16.04
CA GLU A 84 4.18 18.97 16.21
C GLU A 84 5.07 18.31 15.17
N CYS A 85 6.04 19.06 14.65
CA CYS A 85 6.96 18.62 13.63
C CYS A 85 8.40 18.75 14.14
N ALA A 86 9.24 17.80 13.74
CA ALA A 86 10.66 17.80 14.05
C ALA A 86 11.46 17.22 12.88
N SER A 87 12.77 17.33 12.99
CA SER A 87 13.73 16.78 12.06
C SER A 87 14.60 15.76 12.78
N LEU A 88 14.56 14.51 12.32
CA LEU A 88 15.47 13.45 12.75
C LEU A 88 16.67 13.41 11.81
N ARG A 89 17.86 13.13 12.32
CA ARG A 89 19.03 12.82 11.48
C ARG A 89 19.46 11.39 11.68
N VAL A 90 19.72 10.69 10.59
CA VAL A 90 20.18 9.30 10.56
C VAL A 90 21.42 9.20 9.67
N PRO A 91 22.25 8.15 9.78
CA PRO A 91 23.28 7.88 8.80
C PRO A 91 22.71 7.80 7.39
N LEU A 92 23.42 8.40 6.42
CA LEU A 92 23.17 8.13 5.00
C LEU A 92 23.45 6.65 4.71
N ASP A 93 24.65 6.20 5.08
CA ASP A 93 25.12 4.83 4.97
C ASP A 93 25.32 4.27 6.39
N TYR A 94 24.56 3.24 6.78
CA TYR A 94 24.70 2.64 8.11
C TYR A 94 26.01 1.85 8.30
N ASP A 95 26.66 1.44 7.22
CA ASP A 95 27.98 0.78 7.28
C ASP A 95 29.12 1.81 7.38
N LYS A 96 28.81 3.09 7.10
CA LYS A 96 29.73 4.24 7.25
C LYS A 96 29.01 5.40 7.95
N PRO A 97 28.69 5.27 9.25
CA PRO A 97 27.79 6.19 9.93
C PRO A 97 28.40 7.57 10.26
N GLY A 98 29.58 7.91 9.75
CA GLY A 98 30.23 9.19 10.03
C GLY A 98 30.47 9.43 11.52
N THR A 99 30.46 10.69 11.93
CA THR A 99 30.76 11.10 13.32
C THR A 99 29.53 11.42 14.17
N GLY A 100 28.31 11.17 13.65
CA GLY A 100 27.05 11.37 14.36
C GLY A 100 26.12 12.41 13.71
N PRO A 101 24.98 12.75 14.35
CA PRO A 101 23.94 13.63 13.77
C PRO A 101 24.38 15.02 13.32
N LYS A 102 25.52 15.52 13.81
CA LYS A 102 26.04 16.84 13.43
C LYS A 102 26.87 16.82 12.15
N ASP A 103 27.21 15.63 11.65
CA ASP A 103 27.94 15.40 10.40
C ASP A 103 26.98 15.49 9.22
N THR A 104 26.77 16.70 8.69
CA THR A 104 25.76 16.93 7.64
C THR A 104 26.13 16.27 6.30
N GLU A 105 27.39 15.88 6.10
CA GLU A 105 27.82 15.22 4.86
C GLU A 105 27.46 13.73 4.82
N HIS A 106 27.42 13.07 5.99
CA HIS A 106 27.16 11.64 6.13
C HIS A 106 25.78 11.33 6.74
N THR A 107 24.88 12.31 6.76
CA THR A 107 23.54 12.15 7.31
C THR A 107 22.45 12.48 6.32
N VAL A 108 21.30 11.83 6.52
CA VAL A 108 20.04 12.16 5.87
C VAL A 108 19.11 12.76 6.91
N ARG A 109 18.41 13.83 6.52
CA ARG A 109 17.37 14.46 7.31
C ARG A 109 16.00 13.85 7.02
N LEU A 110 15.34 13.35 8.06
CA LEU A 110 14.00 12.80 8.00
C LEU A 110 12.99 13.74 8.67
N ALA A 111 11.88 13.99 7.99
CA ALA A 111 10.76 14.72 8.53
C ALA A 111 9.91 13.83 9.43
N VAL A 112 9.57 14.34 10.61
CA VAL A 112 8.74 13.64 11.59
C VAL A 112 7.61 14.56 12.03
N THR A 113 6.40 14.01 12.11
CA THR A 113 5.24 14.66 12.72
C THR A 113 4.68 13.79 13.83
N ARG A 114 4.03 14.42 14.80
CA ARG A 114 3.21 13.73 15.80
C ARG A 114 1.97 14.52 16.18
N THR A 115 0.92 13.81 16.59
CA THR A 115 -0.22 14.41 17.28
C THR A 115 0.15 14.77 18.73
N LYS A 116 -0.32 15.93 19.19
CA LYS A 116 -0.26 16.30 20.61
C LYS A 116 -1.10 15.33 21.44
N ALA A 117 -0.66 15.04 22.66
CA ALA A 117 -1.45 14.25 23.59
C ALA A 117 -2.78 14.97 23.90
N GLN A 118 -3.89 14.24 23.91
CA GLN A 118 -5.16 14.80 24.35
C GLN A 118 -5.06 15.19 25.84
N GLY A 119 -5.43 16.42 26.20
CA GLY A 119 -5.28 16.96 27.56
C GLY A 119 -4.04 17.83 27.80
N GLY A 120 -3.20 18.04 26.78
CA GLY A 120 -2.22 19.13 26.75
C GLY A 120 -0.84 18.82 27.32
N GLU A 121 -0.73 18.06 28.42
CA GLU A 121 0.56 17.80 29.08
C GLU A 121 0.72 16.32 29.50
N GLY A 122 1.79 15.68 29.02
CA GLY A 122 2.14 14.30 29.38
C GLY A 122 2.34 13.38 28.17
N ARG A 123 3.02 12.25 28.39
CA ARG A 123 3.17 11.17 27.41
C ARG A 123 1.91 10.29 27.46
N PRO A 124 1.27 9.96 26.33
CA PRO A 124 0.15 9.02 26.29
C PRO A 124 0.54 7.68 26.91
N GLU A 125 -0.42 6.98 27.52
CA GLU A 125 -0.18 5.70 28.20
C GLU A 125 0.47 4.67 27.27
N GLY A 126 0.03 4.61 26.01
CA GLY A 126 0.59 3.74 24.98
C GLY A 126 1.91 4.24 24.36
N GLY A 127 2.34 5.48 24.64
CA GLY A 127 3.48 6.10 23.99
C GLY A 127 3.17 6.49 22.54
N SER A 128 4.07 6.15 21.62
CA SER A 128 3.92 6.46 20.20
C SER A 128 3.33 5.29 19.41
N LEU A 129 2.44 5.60 18.47
CA LEU A 129 1.98 4.69 17.41
C LEU A 129 2.48 5.22 16.08
N HIS A 130 3.49 4.56 15.52
CA HIS A 130 4.02 4.90 14.21
C HIS A 130 3.07 4.41 13.13
N VAL A 131 2.77 5.25 12.15
CA VAL A 131 1.92 4.87 11.03
C VAL A 131 2.64 5.10 9.70
N ASN A 132 2.40 4.22 8.72
CA ASN A 132 2.94 4.36 7.37
C ASN A 132 1.89 3.93 6.33
N PRO A 133 1.59 4.79 5.34
CA PRO A 133 0.56 4.50 4.33
C PRO A 133 1.04 3.53 3.23
N GLY A 134 2.34 3.26 3.14
CA GLY A 134 2.93 2.45 2.09
C GLY A 134 3.33 3.24 0.85
N GLY A 135 2.97 2.73 -0.33
CA GLY A 135 3.50 3.16 -1.63
C GLY A 135 4.38 2.05 -2.24
N PRO A 136 5.71 2.00 -2.01
CA PRO A 136 6.55 2.98 -1.29
C PRO A 136 6.49 4.38 -1.91
N GLY A 137 6.85 5.40 -1.12
CA GLY A 137 6.84 6.81 -1.53
C GLY A 137 5.67 7.63 -0.98
N GLY A 138 4.75 7.04 -0.23
CA GLY A 138 3.70 7.78 0.46
C GLY A 138 4.24 8.55 1.67
N SER A 139 3.90 9.84 1.76
CA SER A 139 4.26 10.71 2.89
C SER A 139 3.50 10.28 4.16
N ALA A 140 4.23 9.78 5.16
CA ALA A 140 3.67 9.43 6.46
C ALA A 140 3.34 10.67 7.29
N VAL A 141 4.05 11.78 7.06
CA VAL A 141 3.75 13.09 7.65
C VAL A 141 2.39 13.58 7.18
N ASP A 142 2.15 13.60 5.88
CA ASP A 142 0.88 14.03 5.32
C ASP A 142 -0.24 13.05 5.69
N TYR A 143 0.04 11.74 5.67
CA TYR A 143 -0.92 10.73 6.11
C TYR A 143 -1.40 10.97 7.55
N VAL A 144 -0.50 11.27 8.48
CA VAL A 144 -0.89 11.59 9.87
C VAL A 144 -1.74 12.86 9.94
N GLN A 145 -1.29 13.93 9.28
CA GLN A 145 -1.92 15.25 9.40
C GLN A 145 -3.28 15.33 8.70
N GLN A 146 -3.46 14.62 7.59
CA GLN A 146 -4.62 14.76 6.72
C GLN A 146 -5.61 13.60 6.87
N SER A 147 -5.17 12.42 7.32
CA SER A 147 -6.00 11.21 7.35
C SER A 147 -6.00 10.51 8.71
N ALA A 148 -4.86 9.99 9.17
CA ALA A 148 -4.81 9.09 10.32
C ALA A 148 -5.32 9.74 11.62
N ALA A 149 -4.99 11.01 11.87
CA ALA A 149 -5.46 11.73 13.06
C ALA A 149 -6.98 11.97 13.08
N LEU A 150 -7.65 11.88 11.93
CA LEU A 150 -9.10 12.00 11.80
C LEU A 150 -9.79 10.63 11.79
N ALA A 151 -9.22 9.68 11.05
CA ALA A 151 -9.83 8.38 10.77
C ALA A 151 -9.64 7.35 11.91
N TYR A 152 -8.52 7.41 12.66
CA TYR A 152 -8.27 6.43 13.72
C TYR A 152 -9.36 6.53 14.81
N PRO A 153 -9.86 5.38 15.31
CA PRO A 153 -10.87 5.36 16.38
C PRO A 153 -10.42 6.17 17.60
N PRO A 154 -11.32 6.92 18.27
CA PRO A 154 -10.98 7.80 19.39
C PRO A 154 -10.13 7.13 20.47
N GLN A 155 -10.50 5.90 20.86
CA GLN A 155 -9.77 5.09 21.84
C GLN A 155 -8.30 4.85 21.49
N VAL A 156 -7.94 4.79 20.19
CA VAL A 156 -6.55 4.65 19.76
C VAL A 156 -5.84 6.00 19.83
N ARG A 157 -6.50 7.07 19.37
CA ARG A 157 -5.97 8.45 19.41
C ARG A 157 -5.82 9.01 20.83
N GLU A 158 -6.57 8.49 21.79
CA GLU A 158 -6.46 8.79 23.21
C GLU A 158 -5.31 8.02 23.88
N HIS A 159 -5.08 6.77 23.45
CA HIS A 159 -4.05 5.91 24.02
C HIS A 159 -2.63 6.23 23.48
N TYR A 160 -2.53 6.75 22.26
CA TYR A 160 -1.27 7.00 21.56
C TYR A 160 -1.12 8.42 21.03
N SER A 161 0.13 8.90 20.95
CA SER A 161 0.51 9.93 19.98
C SER A 161 0.71 9.24 18.63
N LEU A 162 -0.05 9.62 17.60
CA LEU A 162 0.20 9.14 16.25
C LEU A 162 1.46 9.82 15.71
N VAL A 163 2.38 9.04 15.16
CA VAL A 163 3.68 9.50 14.66
C VAL A 163 3.84 9.09 13.20
N GLY A 164 4.19 10.06 12.36
CA GLY A 164 4.54 9.85 10.96
C GLY A 164 5.99 10.24 10.74
N MET A 165 6.77 9.35 10.12
CA MET A 165 8.13 9.64 9.65
C MET A 165 8.15 9.42 8.16
N ASP A 166 8.40 10.47 7.39
CA ASP A 166 8.62 10.32 5.97
C ASP A 166 9.93 9.55 5.78
N PRO A 167 9.91 8.38 5.11
CA PRO A 167 11.13 7.65 4.83
C PRO A 167 12.16 8.50 4.09
N ARG A 168 13.43 8.13 4.19
CA ARG A 168 14.48 8.69 3.32
C ARG A 168 14.03 8.62 1.85
N GLY A 169 14.17 9.73 1.13
CA GLY A 169 13.71 9.83 -0.25
C GLY A 169 12.23 10.18 -0.43
N VAL A 170 11.47 10.43 0.63
CA VAL A 170 10.01 10.62 0.56
C VAL A 170 9.56 11.96 1.15
N GLY A 171 8.59 12.60 0.50
CA GLY A 171 7.80 13.69 1.05
C GLY A 171 8.66 14.85 1.56
N HIS A 172 8.51 15.16 2.84
CA HIS A 172 9.15 16.29 3.51
C HIS A 172 10.57 15.97 4.03
N SER A 173 11.01 14.72 3.93
CA SER A 173 12.41 14.34 4.14
C SER A 173 13.29 14.85 3.00
N GLU A 174 14.57 14.48 2.96
CA GLU A 174 15.36 14.65 1.74
C GLU A 174 14.75 13.75 0.65
N SER A 175 13.98 14.35 -0.26
CA SER A 175 13.16 13.65 -1.25
C SER A 175 13.98 13.20 -2.46
N VAL A 176 13.64 12.02 -3.01
CA VAL A 176 14.10 11.63 -4.34
C VAL A 176 13.30 12.41 -5.37
N GLU A 177 14.05 12.91 -6.33
CA GLU A 177 13.64 13.81 -7.37
C GLU A 177 14.23 13.30 -8.70
N CYS A 178 13.41 13.17 -9.75
CA CYS A 178 13.85 12.58 -11.02
C CYS A 178 13.65 13.47 -12.24
N LEU A 179 12.40 13.89 -12.48
CA LEU A 179 12.01 14.67 -13.65
C LEU A 179 11.37 15.99 -13.21
N SER A 180 11.27 16.97 -14.11
CA SER A 180 10.38 18.13 -13.88
C SER A 180 8.92 17.74 -14.10
N ASP A 181 7.96 18.51 -13.58
CA ASP A 181 6.52 18.22 -13.74
C ASP A 181 6.10 18.08 -15.21
N LYS A 182 6.65 18.92 -16.09
CA LYS A 182 6.40 18.85 -17.54
C LYS A 182 6.95 17.57 -18.16
N GLU A 183 8.10 17.11 -17.68
CA GLU A 183 8.68 15.84 -18.11
C GLU A 183 7.92 14.65 -17.55
N MET A 184 7.37 14.76 -16.34
CA MET A 184 6.44 13.76 -15.79
C MET A 184 5.15 13.68 -16.58
N ASP A 185 4.58 14.81 -17.00
CA ASP A 185 3.43 14.82 -17.91
C ASP A 185 3.72 14.10 -19.24
N ALA A 186 4.96 14.17 -19.73
CA ALA A 186 5.36 13.42 -20.92
C ALA A 186 5.53 11.92 -20.59
N TYR A 187 6.16 11.59 -19.46
CA TYR A 187 6.39 10.22 -19.00
C TYR A 187 5.09 9.44 -18.77
N THR A 188 4.11 10.02 -18.06
CA THR A 188 2.83 9.36 -17.74
C THR A 188 1.93 9.14 -18.96
N ARG A 189 2.20 9.83 -20.07
CA ARG A 189 1.49 9.64 -21.35
C ARG A 189 2.12 8.58 -22.25
N VAL A 190 3.33 8.12 -21.95
CA VAL A 190 3.99 7.07 -22.75
C VAL A 190 3.13 5.83 -22.74
N ASP A 191 2.93 5.26 -23.93
CA ASP A 191 2.19 4.02 -24.09
C ASP A 191 2.85 2.87 -23.31
N GLN A 192 2.08 2.24 -22.42
CA GLN A 192 2.52 1.12 -21.58
C GLN A 192 2.13 -0.24 -22.19
N THR A 193 1.52 -0.25 -23.38
CA THR A 193 1.01 -1.43 -24.07
C THR A 193 1.62 -1.61 -25.46
N PRO A 194 2.95 -1.39 -25.64
CA PRO A 194 3.57 -1.26 -26.96
C PRO A 194 3.25 -2.46 -27.85
N ASP A 195 2.75 -2.19 -29.05
CA ASP A 195 2.36 -3.20 -30.03
C ASP A 195 3.30 -3.26 -31.26
N ASP A 196 4.18 -2.27 -31.39
CA ASP A 196 5.23 -2.21 -32.40
C ASP A 196 6.63 -1.93 -31.79
N GLN A 197 7.66 -1.92 -32.64
CA GLN A 197 9.04 -1.64 -32.20
C GLN A 197 9.23 -0.17 -31.79
N ARG A 198 8.53 0.76 -32.43
CA ARG A 198 8.64 2.20 -32.16
C ARG A 198 8.12 2.53 -30.76
N GLU A 199 7.01 1.93 -30.35
CA GLU A 199 6.46 2.06 -29.01
C GLU A 199 7.32 1.35 -27.97
N THR A 200 7.87 0.18 -28.31
CA THR A 200 8.88 -0.48 -27.46
C THR A 200 10.05 0.46 -27.20
N ASP A 201 10.64 1.05 -28.25
CA ASP A 201 11.78 1.98 -28.14
C ASP A 201 11.42 3.24 -27.34
N ALA A 202 10.22 3.79 -27.56
CA ALA A 202 9.73 4.96 -26.83
C ALA A 202 9.56 4.67 -25.34
N LEU A 203 9.02 3.50 -24.99
CA LEU A 203 8.85 3.07 -23.61
C LEU A 203 10.20 2.85 -22.90
N THR A 204 11.12 2.12 -23.53
CA THR A 204 12.46 1.90 -22.96
C THR A 204 13.24 3.21 -22.80
N ALA A 205 13.15 4.11 -23.78
CA ALA A 205 13.78 5.42 -23.69
C ALA A 205 13.17 6.29 -22.58
N ALA A 206 11.87 6.14 -22.30
CA ALA A 206 11.21 6.83 -21.19
C ALA A 206 11.71 6.33 -19.83
N TYR A 207 11.86 5.02 -19.64
CA TYR A 207 12.46 4.45 -18.42
C TYR A 207 13.92 4.86 -18.25
N GLU A 208 14.72 4.80 -19.32
CA GLU A 208 16.13 5.23 -19.28
C GLU A 208 16.25 6.72 -18.93
N LYS A 209 15.41 7.58 -19.55
CA LYS A 209 15.38 9.01 -19.25
C LYS A 209 15.00 9.25 -17.78
N PHE A 210 13.99 8.53 -17.28
CA PHE A 210 13.53 8.63 -15.90
C PHE A 210 14.65 8.25 -14.91
N ALA A 211 15.27 7.08 -15.12
CA ALA A 211 16.36 6.57 -14.29
C ALA A 211 17.57 7.53 -14.26
N LYS A 212 17.99 8.05 -15.43
CA LYS A 212 19.05 9.06 -15.53
C LYS A 212 18.68 10.38 -14.87
N GLY A 213 17.40 10.76 -14.92
CA GLY A 213 16.87 11.92 -14.19
C GLY A 213 17.03 11.77 -12.68
N CYS A 214 16.65 10.61 -12.15
CA CYS A 214 16.83 10.27 -10.73
C CYS A 214 18.31 10.31 -10.34
N GLU A 215 19.19 9.68 -11.10
CA GLU A 215 20.64 9.68 -10.83
C GLU A 215 21.20 11.10 -10.78
N LYS A 216 20.86 11.91 -11.78
CA LYS A 216 21.35 13.29 -11.91
C LYS A 216 20.90 14.19 -10.76
N ARG A 217 19.66 14.03 -10.28
CA ARG A 217 19.05 14.92 -9.28
C ARG A 217 19.19 14.38 -7.85
N SER A 218 19.38 13.07 -7.67
CA SER A 218 19.30 12.38 -6.37
C SER A 218 20.38 11.32 -6.13
N GLY A 219 21.40 11.18 -7.00
CA GLY A 219 22.35 10.05 -6.97
C GLY A 219 23.03 9.78 -5.62
N LYS A 220 23.32 10.82 -4.81
CA LYS A 220 23.87 10.64 -3.45
C LYS A 220 22.95 9.81 -2.55
N LEU A 221 21.64 10.01 -2.67
CA LEU A 221 20.61 9.34 -1.86
C LEU A 221 20.13 8.05 -2.52
N LEU A 222 20.21 7.94 -3.85
CA LEU A 222 19.55 6.91 -4.65
C LEU A 222 20.03 5.48 -4.36
N GLY A 223 21.25 5.31 -3.83
CA GLY A 223 21.76 4.02 -3.36
C GLY A 223 21.40 3.67 -1.92
N HIS A 224 20.71 4.57 -1.21
CA HIS A 224 20.51 4.52 0.23
C HIS A 224 19.04 4.61 0.64
N VAL A 225 18.07 4.34 -0.23
CA VAL A 225 16.63 4.44 0.09
C VAL A 225 15.98 3.06 0.33
N SER A 226 16.76 2.04 0.66
CA SER A 226 16.25 0.68 0.83
C SER A 226 15.31 0.53 2.03
N THR A 227 14.37 -0.43 1.98
CA THR A 227 13.48 -0.77 3.10
C THR A 227 14.27 -1.11 4.37
N THR A 228 15.40 -1.81 4.22
CA THR A 228 16.28 -2.20 5.34
C THR A 228 16.82 -0.98 6.08
N GLU A 229 17.25 0.06 5.35
CA GLU A 229 17.74 1.28 5.97
C GLU A 229 16.61 2.09 6.61
N VAL A 230 15.43 2.17 5.98
CA VAL A 230 14.25 2.81 6.58
C VAL A 230 13.83 2.10 7.88
N ALA A 231 13.90 0.76 7.93
CA ALA A 231 13.64 0.01 9.15
C ALA A 231 14.64 0.34 10.27
N ARG A 232 15.92 0.59 9.94
CA ARG A 232 16.91 1.08 10.91
C ARG A 232 16.59 2.51 11.36
N ASP A 233 16.12 3.38 10.46
CA ASP A 233 15.69 4.75 10.79
C ASP A 233 14.51 4.77 11.76
N MET A 234 13.54 3.85 11.57
CA MET A 234 12.42 3.65 12.49
C MET A 234 12.90 3.29 13.90
N ASP A 235 14.00 2.52 14.02
CA ASP A 235 14.54 2.15 15.33
C ASP A 235 15.25 3.32 16.02
N VAL A 236 15.97 4.16 15.26
CA VAL A 236 16.51 5.43 15.77
C VAL A 236 15.37 6.31 16.27
N LEU A 237 14.30 6.48 15.48
CA LEU A 237 13.16 7.30 15.89
C LEU A 237 12.49 6.77 17.15
N ARG A 238 12.22 5.45 17.22
CA ARG A 238 11.65 4.80 18.42
C ARG A 238 12.48 5.14 19.66
N ALA A 239 13.80 5.00 19.59
CA ALA A 239 14.69 5.29 20.71
C ALA A 239 14.65 6.77 21.11
N VAL A 240 14.67 7.68 20.14
CA VAL A 240 14.67 9.13 20.35
C VAL A 240 13.36 9.62 20.94
N LEU A 241 12.23 8.97 20.62
CA LEU A 241 10.92 9.20 21.25
C LEU A 241 10.83 8.61 22.67
N GLY A 242 11.80 7.79 23.07
CA GLY A 242 11.85 7.15 24.38
C GLY A 242 10.92 5.95 24.50
N ASP A 243 10.52 5.34 23.39
CA ASP A 243 9.75 4.10 23.35
C ASP A 243 10.68 2.90 23.47
N LYS A 244 10.35 1.94 24.36
CA LYS A 244 11.15 0.71 24.51
C LYS A 244 10.95 -0.21 23.31
N LYS A 245 9.70 -0.33 22.86
CA LYS A 245 9.28 -1.10 21.69
C LYS A 245 8.54 -0.20 20.70
N LEU A 246 8.62 -0.51 19.42
CA LEU A 246 7.87 0.14 18.36
C LEU A 246 6.43 -0.40 18.33
N ASN A 247 5.44 0.47 18.53
CA ASN A 247 4.07 0.18 18.11
C ASN A 247 3.85 0.76 16.72
N TYR A 248 3.24 -0.01 15.82
CA TYR A 248 3.23 0.28 14.40
C TYR A 248 1.93 -0.16 13.70
N VAL A 249 1.43 0.68 12.80
CA VAL A 249 0.43 0.29 11.79
C VAL A 249 0.98 0.64 10.41
N GLY A 250 1.23 -0.37 9.60
CA GLY A 250 1.66 -0.21 8.22
C GLY A 250 0.58 -0.71 7.27
N ALA A 251 0.31 0.08 6.24
CA ALA A 251 -0.55 -0.30 5.13
C ALA A 251 0.29 -0.61 3.90
N SER A 252 -0.13 -1.58 3.07
CA SER A 252 0.49 -1.85 1.76
C SER A 252 2.01 -2.12 1.87
N TYR A 253 2.87 -1.42 1.14
CA TYR A 253 4.33 -1.46 1.35
C TYR A 253 4.78 -1.24 2.80
N GLY A 254 4.04 -0.45 3.59
CA GLY A 254 4.28 -0.30 5.03
C GLY A 254 4.25 -1.63 5.78
N THR A 255 3.55 -2.65 5.25
CA THR A 255 3.59 -4.02 5.81
C THR A 255 4.93 -4.70 5.60
N TYR A 256 5.55 -4.52 4.44
CA TYR A 256 6.91 -5.02 4.17
C TYR A 256 7.92 -4.29 5.05
N LEU A 257 7.80 -2.97 5.19
CA LEU A 257 8.63 -2.17 6.09
C LEU A 257 8.49 -2.60 7.56
N GLY A 258 7.26 -2.75 8.04
CA GLY A 258 6.99 -3.22 9.41
C GLY A 258 7.49 -4.63 9.67
N ALA A 259 7.28 -5.56 8.73
CA ALA A 259 7.82 -6.91 8.83
C ALA A 259 9.35 -6.90 8.84
N THR A 260 9.99 -6.09 7.99
CA THR A 260 11.45 -5.92 7.96
C THR A 260 11.98 -5.40 9.29
N TYR A 261 11.33 -4.39 9.88
CA TYR A 261 11.65 -3.92 11.23
C TYR A 261 11.57 -5.06 12.25
N ALA A 262 10.50 -5.86 12.24
CA ALA A 262 10.34 -6.97 13.17
C ALA A 262 11.36 -8.10 12.95
N GLY A 263 11.80 -8.32 11.71
CA GLY A 263 12.88 -9.26 11.40
C GLY A 263 14.24 -8.77 11.90
N LEU A 264 14.55 -7.48 11.76
CA LEU A 264 15.82 -6.89 12.20
C LEU A 264 15.89 -6.67 13.71
N PHE A 265 14.77 -6.30 14.34
CA PHE A 265 14.69 -5.89 15.75
C PHE A 265 13.55 -6.58 16.53
N PRO A 266 13.46 -7.92 16.53
CA PRO A 266 12.29 -8.63 17.06
C PRO A 266 11.97 -8.26 18.52
N HIS A 267 12.96 -8.13 19.40
CA HIS A 267 12.75 -7.76 20.81
C HIS A 267 12.34 -6.30 21.03
N ARG A 268 12.45 -5.46 20.00
CA ARG A 268 11.99 -4.06 19.98
C ARG A 268 10.66 -3.91 19.23
N SER A 269 10.07 -5.00 18.73
CA SER A 269 8.72 -4.98 18.15
C SER A 269 7.65 -5.13 19.21
N GLY A 270 6.79 -4.11 19.32
CA GLY A 270 5.63 -4.05 20.21
C GLY A 270 4.36 -4.42 19.47
N ARG A 271 3.31 -3.60 19.62
CA ARG A 271 2.03 -3.85 18.96
C ARG A 271 2.11 -3.47 17.49
N MET A 272 2.09 -4.44 16.58
CA MET A 272 2.23 -4.24 15.14
C MET A 272 1.01 -4.77 14.37
N VAL A 273 0.47 -3.93 13.49
CA VAL A 273 -0.63 -4.26 12.56
C VAL A 273 -0.14 -4.02 11.14
N LEU A 274 -0.24 -5.05 10.30
CA LEU A 274 0.21 -5.05 8.93
C LEU A 274 -0.99 -5.28 8.01
N ASP A 275 -1.56 -4.21 7.45
CA ASP A 275 -2.83 -4.24 6.70
C ASP A 275 -2.62 -4.12 5.18
N GLY A 276 -3.21 -5.03 4.40
CA GLY A 276 -2.89 -5.19 2.99
C GLY A 276 -1.47 -5.72 2.81
N ALA A 277 -1.19 -6.88 3.40
CA ALA A 277 0.17 -7.40 3.55
C ALA A 277 0.88 -7.83 2.25
N MET A 278 2.14 -7.44 2.13
CA MET A 278 3.09 -7.92 1.13
C MET A 278 3.84 -9.16 1.64
N ASP A 279 4.18 -10.08 0.73
CA ASP A 279 4.99 -11.26 1.02
C ASP A 279 6.46 -11.00 0.58
N PRO A 280 7.41 -10.87 1.52
CA PRO A 280 8.81 -10.55 1.21
C PRO A 280 9.58 -11.67 0.47
N SER A 281 9.02 -12.88 0.41
CA SER A 281 9.66 -14.04 -0.20
C SER A 281 9.45 -14.10 -1.72
N LEU A 282 8.67 -13.18 -2.27
CA LEU A 282 8.32 -13.13 -3.68
C LEU A 282 9.36 -12.37 -4.50
N SER A 283 9.73 -12.91 -5.66
CA SER A 283 10.51 -12.15 -6.64
C SER A 283 9.68 -11.03 -7.25
N ALA A 284 10.33 -9.94 -7.69
CA ALA A 284 9.66 -8.82 -8.36
C ALA A 284 8.77 -9.28 -9.54
N ARG A 285 9.21 -10.26 -10.33
CA ARG A 285 8.40 -10.85 -11.41
C ARG A 285 7.13 -11.52 -10.90
N ARG A 286 7.22 -12.27 -9.79
CA ARG A 286 6.04 -12.89 -9.17
C ARG A 286 5.11 -11.83 -8.62
N VAL A 287 5.62 -10.88 -7.83
CA VAL A 287 4.85 -9.74 -7.29
C VAL A 287 4.03 -9.08 -8.40
N ASN A 288 4.68 -8.67 -9.49
CA ASN A 288 4.02 -7.99 -10.62
C ASN A 288 2.92 -8.86 -11.26
N ARG A 289 3.22 -10.12 -11.60
CA ARG A 289 2.22 -11.02 -12.23
C ARG A 289 1.04 -11.32 -11.30
N GLU A 290 1.33 -11.45 -10.02
CA GLU A 290 0.35 -11.78 -9.00
C GLU A 290 -0.57 -10.60 -8.67
N GLN A 291 -0.03 -9.38 -8.68
CA GLN A 291 -0.79 -8.14 -8.59
C GLN A 291 -1.67 -7.92 -9.83
N THR A 292 -1.20 -8.27 -11.04
CA THR A 292 -2.05 -8.28 -12.25
C THR A 292 -3.31 -9.13 -12.07
N ALA A 293 -3.19 -10.31 -11.43
CA ALA A 293 -4.33 -11.15 -11.10
C ALA A 293 -5.22 -10.55 -9.99
N GLY A 294 -4.65 -9.76 -9.08
CA GLY A 294 -5.37 -8.98 -8.08
C GLY A 294 -6.27 -7.93 -8.74
N PHE A 295 -5.73 -7.12 -9.64
CA PHE A 295 -6.51 -6.13 -10.39
C PHE A 295 -7.59 -6.75 -11.28
N GLU A 296 -7.34 -7.94 -11.86
CA GLU A 296 -8.40 -8.71 -12.53
C GLU A 296 -9.53 -9.10 -11.56
N THR A 297 -9.19 -9.46 -10.33
CA THR A 297 -10.17 -9.84 -9.29
C THR A 297 -11.03 -8.65 -8.91
N ALA A 298 -10.41 -7.49 -8.63
CA ALA A 298 -11.14 -6.27 -8.32
C ALA A 298 -11.98 -5.76 -9.51
N PHE A 299 -11.45 -5.84 -10.73
CA PHE A 299 -12.23 -5.49 -11.92
C PHE A 299 -13.45 -6.40 -12.10
N LYS A 300 -13.32 -7.70 -11.83
CA LYS A 300 -14.47 -8.61 -11.85
C LYS A 300 -15.51 -8.27 -10.78
N ALA A 301 -15.09 -7.77 -9.62
CA ALA A 301 -16.00 -7.29 -8.58
C ALA A 301 -16.75 -6.04 -9.06
N PHE A 302 -16.03 -5.01 -9.52
CA PHE A 302 -16.62 -3.80 -10.11
C PHE A 302 -17.54 -4.14 -11.28
N ALA A 303 -17.13 -5.01 -12.19
CA ALA A 303 -17.93 -5.38 -13.34
C ALA A 303 -19.22 -6.09 -12.92
N ARG A 304 -19.18 -6.94 -11.87
CA ARG A 304 -20.37 -7.61 -11.35
C ARG A 304 -21.37 -6.62 -10.78
N ASP A 305 -20.89 -5.67 -9.99
CA ASP A 305 -21.68 -4.56 -9.44
C ASP A 305 -22.21 -3.62 -10.55
N CYS A 306 -21.40 -3.36 -11.57
CA CYS A 306 -21.79 -2.53 -12.69
C CYS A 306 -22.90 -3.18 -13.50
N VAL A 307 -22.73 -4.41 -13.98
CA VAL A 307 -23.67 -5.04 -14.93
C VAL A 307 -25.05 -5.33 -14.34
N SER A 308 -25.20 -5.35 -13.02
CA SER A 308 -26.52 -5.39 -12.36
C SER A 308 -27.32 -4.09 -12.52
N ASP A 309 -26.67 -2.97 -12.86
CA ASP A 309 -27.31 -1.71 -13.19
C ASP A 309 -27.53 -1.59 -14.72
N SER A 310 -28.77 -1.32 -15.11
CA SER A 310 -29.15 -1.03 -16.50
C SER A 310 -28.36 0.15 -17.13
N GLY A 311 -27.84 1.06 -16.30
CA GLY A 311 -27.00 2.19 -16.68
C GLY A 311 -25.51 1.88 -16.82
N CYS A 312 -25.07 0.63 -16.67
CA CYS A 312 -23.64 0.27 -16.71
C CYS A 312 -22.97 0.75 -18.01
N PRO A 313 -21.92 1.59 -17.93
CA PRO A 313 -21.22 2.06 -19.12
C PRO A 313 -20.53 0.93 -19.89
N LEU A 314 -20.22 -0.18 -19.25
CA LEU A 314 -19.64 -1.37 -19.88
C LEU A 314 -20.70 -2.35 -20.41
N GLY A 315 -21.98 -1.98 -20.40
CA GLY A 315 -23.10 -2.81 -20.83
C GLY A 315 -23.51 -3.87 -19.81
N THR A 316 -24.61 -4.56 -20.08
CA THR A 316 -25.24 -5.52 -19.16
C THR A 316 -25.05 -7.00 -19.55
N GLY A 317 -24.20 -7.27 -20.55
CA GLY A 317 -23.93 -8.62 -21.08
C GLY A 317 -23.09 -9.54 -20.18
N GLY A 318 -23.00 -9.23 -18.88
CA GLY A 318 -22.19 -9.95 -17.90
C GLY A 318 -20.72 -9.52 -17.83
N VAL A 319 -20.03 -9.98 -16.78
CA VAL A 319 -18.65 -9.58 -16.42
C VAL A 319 -17.64 -9.76 -17.57
N ARG A 320 -17.71 -10.88 -18.29
CA ARG A 320 -16.80 -11.15 -19.42
C ARG A 320 -16.98 -10.14 -20.55
N GLN A 321 -18.23 -9.77 -20.86
CA GLN A 321 -18.50 -8.79 -21.91
C GLN A 321 -18.11 -7.38 -21.46
N ALA A 322 -18.28 -7.06 -20.16
CA ALA A 322 -17.81 -5.80 -19.60
C ALA A 322 -16.29 -5.64 -19.75
N GLY A 323 -15.50 -6.70 -19.50
CA GLY A 323 -14.06 -6.72 -19.75
C GLY A 323 -13.70 -6.45 -21.22
N LYS A 324 -14.35 -7.15 -22.16
CA LYS A 324 -14.17 -6.90 -23.60
C LYS A 324 -14.50 -5.47 -24.00
N ASN A 325 -15.57 -4.91 -23.44
CA ASN A 325 -15.99 -3.55 -23.72
C ASN A 325 -15.02 -2.51 -23.14
N LEU A 326 -14.37 -2.83 -22.02
CA LEU A 326 -13.31 -1.99 -21.46
C LEU A 326 -12.04 -2.04 -22.33
N SER A 327 -11.58 -3.23 -22.72
CA SER A 327 -10.43 -3.36 -23.65
C SER A 327 -10.69 -2.64 -24.98
N ALA A 328 -11.88 -2.78 -25.55
CA ALA A 328 -12.25 -2.07 -26.78
C ALA A 328 -12.32 -0.54 -26.60
N LEU A 329 -12.63 -0.05 -25.39
CA LEU A 329 -12.54 1.37 -25.08
C LEU A 329 -11.08 1.81 -25.06
N PHE A 330 -10.19 1.07 -24.40
CA PHE A 330 -8.76 1.36 -24.37
C PHE A 330 -8.13 1.36 -25.77
N GLU A 331 -8.37 0.34 -26.59
CA GLU A 331 -7.90 0.29 -27.99
C GLU A 331 -8.38 1.49 -28.83
N LYS A 332 -9.58 2.03 -28.53
CA LYS A 332 -10.09 3.22 -29.20
C LYS A 332 -9.37 4.49 -28.74
N ILE A 333 -9.08 4.60 -27.45
CA ILE A 333 -8.38 5.73 -26.84
C ILE A 333 -6.91 5.74 -27.29
N ASP A 334 -6.29 4.57 -27.40
CA ASP A 334 -4.94 4.41 -27.92
C ASP A 334 -4.77 5.02 -29.32
N ARG A 335 -5.61 4.58 -30.27
CA ARG A 335 -5.62 5.11 -31.64
C ARG A 335 -5.99 6.60 -31.73
N LYS A 336 -6.83 7.08 -30.82
CA LYS A 336 -7.31 8.46 -30.80
C LYS A 336 -7.55 8.92 -29.36
N PRO A 337 -6.54 9.56 -28.73
CA PRO A 337 -6.65 10.10 -27.39
C PRO A 337 -7.88 11.02 -27.25
N LEU A 338 -8.56 10.95 -26.10
CA LEU A 338 -9.78 11.74 -25.87
C LEU A 338 -9.43 13.17 -25.46
N ASP A 339 -10.26 14.10 -25.88
CA ASP A 339 -10.21 15.49 -25.40
C ASP A 339 -10.63 15.53 -23.93
N THR A 340 -9.95 16.38 -23.16
CA THR A 340 -10.25 16.62 -21.74
C THR A 340 -10.58 18.09 -21.47
N ARG A 341 -10.68 18.91 -22.53
CA ARG A 341 -10.87 20.37 -22.44
C ARG A 341 -9.72 21.07 -21.70
N SER A 342 -8.55 20.43 -21.70
CA SER A 342 -7.31 20.94 -21.13
C SER A 342 -6.17 20.77 -22.15
N SER A 343 -4.95 21.17 -21.76
CA SER A 343 -3.75 20.94 -22.58
C SER A 343 -3.33 19.47 -22.68
N ARG A 344 -3.90 18.58 -21.85
CA ARG A 344 -3.60 17.14 -21.83
C ARG A 344 -4.73 16.36 -22.47
N SER A 345 -4.43 15.50 -23.44
CA SER A 345 -5.37 14.47 -23.88
C SER A 345 -5.32 13.26 -22.93
N LEU A 346 -6.42 12.51 -22.88
CA LEU A 346 -6.46 11.21 -22.21
C LEU A 346 -5.93 10.14 -23.18
N THR A 347 -4.71 9.63 -22.93
CA THR A 347 -4.12 8.48 -23.63
C THR A 347 -4.62 7.16 -23.03
N GLU A 348 -4.33 6.02 -23.68
CA GLU A 348 -4.65 4.70 -23.13
C GLU A 348 -4.00 4.48 -21.76
N SER A 349 -2.72 4.82 -21.60
CA SER A 349 -2.01 4.70 -20.32
C SER A 349 -2.72 5.45 -19.20
N LEU A 350 -3.11 6.71 -19.45
CA LEU A 350 -3.83 7.53 -18.47
C LEU A 350 -5.24 6.99 -18.18
N ALA A 351 -5.95 6.52 -19.21
CA ALA A 351 -7.26 5.89 -19.04
C ALA A 351 -7.16 4.62 -18.18
N THR A 352 -6.16 3.79 -18.44
CA THR A 352 -5.87 2.56 -17.69
C THR A 352 -5.54 2.88 -16.24
N THR A 353 -4.67 3.86 -15.98
CA THR A 353 -4.35 4.33 -14.62
C THR A 353 -5.59 4.83 -13.88
N GLY A 354 -6.47 5.60 -14.53
CA GLY A 354 -7.72 6.06 -13.93
C GLY A 354 -8.66 4.92 -13.52
N VAL A 355 -8.72 3.84 -14.32
CA VAL A 355 -9.48 2.63 -13.96
C VAL A 355 -8.82 1.90 -12.79
N ILE A 356 -7.49 1.70 -12.84
CA ILE A 356 -6.69 1.09 -11.77
C ILE A 356 -6.94 1.82 -10.45
N ARG A 357 -6.91 3.16 -10.44
CA ARG A 357 -7.13 3.97 -9.23
C ARG A 357 -8.46 3.66 -8.55
N ALA A 358 -9.51 3.51 -9.34
CA ALA A 358 -10.84 3.21 -8.83
C ALA A 358 -10.99 1.77 -8.33
N MET A 359 -10.06 0.85 -8.65
CA MET A 359 -10.09 -0.51 -8.13
C MET A 359 -9.59 -0.61 -6.68
N TYR A 360 -8.83 0.39 -6.20
CA TYR A 360 -8.33 0.41 -4.82
C TYR A 360 -9.44 0.52 -3.78
N ASP A 361 -10.57 1.11 -4.13
CA ASP A 361 -11.66 1.34 -3.18
C ASP A 361 -13.02 1.27 -3.88
N GLU A 362 -13.92 0.44 -3.35
CA GLU A 362 -15.29 0.29 -3.85
C GLU A 362 -16.08 1.61 -3.77
N GLY A 363 -15.73 2.51 -2.84
CA GLY A 363 -16.26 3.87 -2.78
C GLY A 363 -16.04 4.68 -4.06
N SER A 364 -15.06 4.31 -4.89
CA SER A 364 -14.75 4.95 -6.17
C SER A 364 -15.57 4.43 -7.35
N TRP A 365 -16.31 3.33 -7.20
CA TRP A 365 -17.05 2.71 -8.30
C TRP A 365 -18.13 3.61 -8.92
N PRO A 366 -18.89 4.43 -8.17
CA PRO A 366 -19.81 5.40 -8.78
C PRO A 366 -19.09 6.43 -9.66
N ALA A 367 -17.95 6.95 -9.21
CA ALA A 367 -17.14 7.90 -9.98
C ALA A 367 -16.58 7.23 -11.26
N LEU A 368 -16.12 5.99 -11.16
CA LEU A 368 -15.66 5.21 -12.32
C LEU A 368 -16.77 5.00 -13.35
N ARG A 369 -17.99 4.65 -12.93
CA ARG A 369 -19.13 4.51 -13.86
C ARG A 369 -19.39 5.82 -14.61
N GLN A 370 -19.35 6.95 -13.93
CA GLN A 370 -19.52 8.27 -14.55
C GLN A 370 -18.38 8.55 -15.53
N ALA A 371 -17.14 8.27 -15.15
CA ALA A 371 -15.97 8.50 -15.98
C ALA A 371 -15.97 7.66 -17.25
N LEU A 372 -16.30 6.37 -17.17
CA LEU A 372 -16.44 5.49 -18.33
C LEU A 372 -17.60 5.93 -19.24
N LYS A 373 -18.71 6.42 -18.67
CA LYS A 373 -19.84 6.96 -19.45
C LYS A 373 -19.45 8.22 -20.23
N ALA A 374 -18.65 9.10 -19.63
CA ALA A 374 -18.10 10.29 -20.28
C ALA A 374 -17.10 9.92 -21.39
N ALA A 375 -16.17 9.01 -21.10
CA ALA A 375 -15.17 8.54 -22.07
C ALA A 375 -15.82 7.94 -23.33
N LYS A 376 -16.90 7.15 -23.17
CA LYS A 376 -17.67 6.62 -24.31
C LYS A 376 -18.31 7.70 -25.19
N LYS A 377 -18.56 8.89 -24.63
CA LYS A 377 -19.06 10.07 -25.35
C LYS A 377 -17.95 10.98 -25.88
N GLY A 378 -16.68 10.60 -25.70
CA GLY A 378 -15.51 11.34 -26.17
C GLY A 378 -14.94 12.34 -25.16
N ASP A 379 -15.44 12.37 -23.93
CA ASP A 379 -14.94 13.25 -22.87
C ASP A 379 -14.04 12.47 -21.91
N GLY A 380 -12.73 12.72 -22.00
CA GLY A 380 -11.71 12.05 -21.20
C GLY A 380 -11.44 12.70 -19.84
N ALA A 381 -12.00 13.88 -19.55
CA ALA A 381 -11.64 14.65 -18.35
C ALA A 381 -11.88 13.88 -17.03
N PRO A 382 -12.98 13.13 -16.84
CA PRO A 382 -13.18 12.43 -15.57
C PRO A 382 -12.22 11.25 -15.34
N LEU A 383 -11.83 10.52 -16.40
CA LEU A 383 -10.80 9.47 -16.28
C LEU A 383 -9.42 10.08 -16.05
N LEU A 384 -9.14 11.25 -16.65
CA LEU A 384 -7.90 11.99 -16.40
C LEU A 384 -7.80 12.39 -14.93
N ALA A 385 -8.89 12.86 -14.32
CA ALA A 385 -8.92 13.22 -12.91
C ALA A 385 -8.61 12.02 -11.98
N LEU A 386 -9.14 10.83 -12.29
CA LEU A 386 -8.79 9.60 -11.55
C LEU A 386 -7.32 9.21 -11.74
N SER A 387 -6.76 9.44 -12.94
CA SER A 387 -5.33 9.21 -13.18
C SER A 387 -4.45 10.21 -12.43
N ASP A 388 -4.87 11.47 -12.35
CA ASP A 388 -4.13 12.53 -11.64
C ASP A 388 -4.14 12.27 -10.13
N ASP A 389 -5.26 11.77 -9.59
CA ASP A 389 -5.36 11.33 -8.20
C ASP A 389 -4.40 10.16 -7.90
N TYR A 390 -4.26 9.19 -8.82
CA TYR A 390 -3.27 8.11 -8.67
C TYR A 390 -1.83 8.60 -8.68
N TYR A 391 -1.51 9.55 -9.56
CA TYR A 391 -0.15 10.09 -9.69
C TYR A 391 0.15 11.23 -8.69
N GLU A 392 -0.80 11.56 -7.82
CA GLU A 392 -0.72 12.71 -6.90
C GLU A 392 -0.35 14.01 -7.62
N ARG A 393 -0.96 14.22 -8.80
CA ARG A 393 -0.76 15.41 -9.62
C ARG A 393 -1.80 16.47 -9.27
N GLY A 394 -1.32 17.60 -8.74
CA GLY A 394 -2.14 18.75 -8.39
C GLY A 394 -2.77 19.45 -9.59
N ALA A 395 -3.76 20.29 -9.32
CA ALA A 395 -4.44 21.12 -10.33
C ALA A 395 -3.50 22.18 -10.96
N ASP A 396 -2.45 22.58 -10.24
CA ASP A 396 -1.36 23.43 -10.73
C ASP A 396 -0.36 22.68 -11.61
N GLY A 397 -0.48 21.35 -11.69
CA GLY A 397 0.37 20.46 -12.47
C GLY A 397 1.60 19.93 -11.74
N ALA A 398 1.80 20.29 -10.47
CA ALA A 398 2.87 19.73 -9.65
C ALA A 398 2.58 18.26 -9.31
N TYR A 399 3.61 17.43 -9.34
CA TYR A 399 3.54 16.06 -8.83
C TYR A 399 4.09 15.99 -7.41
N SER A 400 3.47 15.18 -6.55
CA SER A 400 4.17 14.70 -5.37
C SER A 400 5.34 13.79 -5.78
N ASN A 401 6.27 13.55 -4.86
CA ASN A 401 7.45 12.76 -5.17
C ASN A 401 7.22 11.24 -5.12
N ILE A 402 5.99 10.77 -4.86
CA ILE A 402 5.66 9.32 -4.77
C ILE A 402 6.11 8.57 -6.02
N MET A 403 5.93 9.17 -7.20
CA MET A 403 6.30 8.58 -8.48
C MET A 403 7.81 8.47 -8.69
N TYR A 404 8.60 9.23 -7.93
CA TYR A 404 10.07 9.15 -7.91
C TYR A 404 10.56 8.14 -6.87
N ALA A 405 10.01 8.24 -5.66
CA ALA A 405 10.39 7.40 -4.53
C ALA A 405 10.01 5.92 -4.75
N ASN A 406 8.85 5.65 -5.37
CA ASN A 406 8.37 4.29 -5.58
C ASN A 406 9.36 3.39 -6.34
N PRO A 407 9.79 3.73 -7.58
CA PRO A 407 10.81 2.95 -8.27
C PRO A 407 12.16 3.01 -7.54
N ALA A 408 12.53 4.13 -6.93
CA ALA A 408 13.80 4.24 -6.20
C ALA A 408 13.95 3.23 -5.06
N VAL A 409 12.88 3.00 -4.31
CA VAL A 409 12.86 2.00 -3.24
C VAL A 409 12.76 0.59 -3.83
N ASN A 410 11.77 0.35 -4.71
CA ASN A 410 11.51 -1.00 -5.24
C ASN A 410 12.69 -1.58 -6.03
N CYS A 411 13.41 -0.76 -6.81
CA CYS A 411 14.56 -1.21 -7.59
C CYS A 411 15.81 -1.46 -6.71
N LEU A 412 15.87 -0.94 -5.48
CA LEU A 412 16.90 -1.33 -4.50
C LEU A 412 16.53 -2.59 -3.72
N ASP A 413 15.26 -2.76 -3.38
CA ASP A 413 14.81 -3.83 -2.48
C ASP A 413 14.81 -5.22 -3.11
N ALA A 414 14.77 -5.32 -4.44
CA ALA A 414 14.80 -6.60 -5.13
C ALA A 414 15.42 -6.50 -6.54
N PRO A 415 15.99 -7.60 -7.07
CA PRO A 415 16.37 -7.68 -8.47
C PRO A 415 15.20 -7.39 -9.41
N PRO A 416 15.47 -6.77 -10.58
CA PRO A 416 14.42 -6.37 -11.52
C PRO A 416 13.62 -7.58 -12.01
N ALA A 417 12.33 -7.37 -12.31
CA ALA A 417 11.46 -8.44 -12.80
C ALA A 417 11.91 -8.98 -14.17
N PHE A 418 12.45 -8.10 -15.00
CA PHE A 418 12.96 -8.38 -16.34
C PHE A 418 14.30 -7.69 -16.57
N ALA A 419 15.19 -8.36 -17.31
CA ALA A 419 16.50 -7.80 -17.65
C ALA A 419 16.44 -6.81 -18.82
N ASP A 420 15.48 -6.99 -19.73
CA ASP A 420 15.35 -6.23 -20.97
C ASP A 420 13.92 -6.32 -21.55
N ALA A 421 13.69 -5.56 -22.63
CA ALA A 421 12.41 -5.52 -23.34
C ALA A 421 11.99 -6.90 -23.93
N ASP A 422 12.95 -7.74 -24.34
CA ASP A 422 12.64 -9.07 -24.87
C ASP A 422 12.14 -10.02 -23.78
N ALA A 423 12.70 -9.93 -22.57
CA ALA A 423 12.22 -10.66 -21.40
C ALA A 423 10.81 -10.22 -21.00
N ALA A 424 10.52 -8.91 -21.03
CA ALA A 424 9.18 -8.38 -20.80
C ALA A 424 8.19 -8.89 -21.86
N ARG A 425 8.53 -8.79 -23.15
CA ARG A 425 7.71 -9.27 -24.28
C ARG A 425 7.39 -10.77 -24.15
N LYS A 426 8.37 -11.60 -23.80
CA LYS A 426 8.17 -13.05 -23.56
C LYS A 426 7.26 -13.34 -22.37
N ALA A 427 7.14 -12.43 -21.41
CA ALA A 427 6.30 -12.59 -20.23
C ALA A 427 4.83 -12.19 -20.46
N VAL A 428 4.53 -11.34 -21.46
CA VAL A 428 3.19 -10.81 -21.78
C VAL A 428 2.10 -11.89 -21.78
N PRO A 429 2.23 -13.05 -22.46
CA PRO A 429 1.18 -14.07 -22.46
C PRO A 429 0.82 -14.59 -21.06
N SER A 430 1.80 -14.64 -20.15
CA SER A 430 1.58 -15.12 -18.78
C SER A 430 0.83 -14.10 -17.90
N PHE A 431 0.95 -12.81 -18.23
CA PHE A 431 0.25 -11.71 -17.58
C PHE A 431 -1.14 -11.49 -18.20
N GLU A 432 -1.30 -11.59 -19.52
CA GLU A 432 -2.63 -11.57 -20.18
C GLU A 432 -3.51 -12.74 -19.72
N LYS A 433 -2.90 -13.90 -19.41
CA LYS A 433 -3.61 -15.01 -18.75
C LYS A 433 -4.06 -14.64 -17.33
N ALA A 434 -3.32 -13.78 -16.62
CA ALA A 434 -3.66 -13.32 -15.28
C ALA A 434 -4.75 -12.24 -15.31
N SER A 435 -4.67 -11.30 -16.25
CA SER A 435 -5.72 -10.32 -16.57
C SER A 435 -5.78 -10.06 -18.07
N PRO A 436 -6.89 -10.36 -18.76
CA PRO A 436 -7.05 -10.03 -20.16
C PRO A 436 -7.06 -8.52 -20.44
N VAL A 437 -7.46 -7.69 -19.46
CA VAL A 437 -7.55 -6.23 -19.62
C VAL A 437 -6.22 -5.57 -19.30
N PHE A 438 -5.58 -5.94 -18.19
CA PHE A 438 -4.41 -5.21 -17.67
C PHE A 438 -3.08 -5.92 -17.93
N GLY A 439 -3.10 -7.17 -18.42
CA GLY A 439 -1.93 -8.03 -18.44
C GLY A 439 -0.75 -7.48 -19.25
N ARG A 440 -1.00 -6.96 -20.45
CA ARG A 440 0.06 -6.39 -21.29
C ARG A 440 0.70 -5.17 -20.62
N GLY A 441 -0.12 -4.23 -20.13
CA GLY A 441 0.35 -3.03 -19.45
C GLY A 441 1.21 -3.35 -18.23
N PHE A 442 0.76 -4.27 -17.36
CA PHE A 442 1.53 -4.66 -16.17
C PHE A 442 2.83 -5.41 -16.51
N ALA A 443 2.86 -6.21 -17.59
CA ALA A 443 4.08 -6.90 -18.01
C ALA A 443 5.16 -5.90 -18.45
N TRP A 444 4.79 -4.87 -19.22
CA TRP A 444 5.73 -3.85 -19.66
C TRP A 444 6.10 -2.87 -18.53
N ALA A 445 5.15 -2.49 -17.67
CA ALA A 445 5.40 -1.66 -16.49
C ALA A 445 6.49 -2.24 -15.57
N ALA A 446 6.54 -3.56 -15.43
CA ALA A 446 7.52 -4.26 -14.61
C ALA A 446 8.97 -4.24 -15.17
N LEU A 447 9.20 -3.65 -16.34
CA LEU A 447 10.54 -3.42 -16.92
C LEU A 447 11.25 -2.20 -16.29
N ASN A 448 10.53 -1.32 -15.59
CA ASN A 448 11.05 -0.02 -15.12
C ASN A 448 12.35 -0.07 -14.31
N CYS A 449 12.66 -1.17 -13.63
CA CYS A 449 13.91 -1.35 -12.87
C CYS A 449 15.10 -1.90 -13.67
N ALA A 450 14.93 -2.28 -14.94
CA ALA A 450 16.01 -2.91 -15.72
C ALA A 450 17.24 -2.00 -15.91
N GLU A 451 17.00 -0.70 -16.10
CA GLU A 451 18.03 0.32 -16.33
C GLU A 451 18.30 1.17 -15.07
N TRP A 452 17.95 0.67 -13.89
CA TRP A 452 18.15 1.42 -12.65
C TRP A 452 19.66 1.62 -12.38
N PRO A 453 20.12 2.84 -12.05
CA PRO A 453 21.55 3.17 -11.99
C PRO A 453 22.27 2.51 -10.81
N HIS A 454 21.54 2.17 -9.74
CA HIS A 454 22.06 1.45 -8.59
C HIS A 454 21.64 -0.01 -8.62
N LYS A 455 22.57 -0.90 -8.25
CA LYS A 455 22.26 -2.31 -8.10
C LYS A 455 21.33 -2.53 -6.90
N PRO A 456 20.44 -3.53 -6.96
CA PRO A 456 19.64 -3.93 -5.81
C PRO A 456 20.55 -4.32 -4.64
N THR A 457 20.15 -3.92 -3.43
CA THR A 457 20.80 -4.29 -2.18
C THR A 457 20.01 -5.37 -1.44
N GLY A 458 18.73 -5.55 -1.78
CA GLY A 458 17.86 -6.59 -1.25
C GLY A 458 17.65 -7.76 -2.23
N GLU A 459 17.20 -8.88 -1.68
CA GLU A 459 16.74 -10.07 -2.40
C GLU A 459 15.48 -10.64 -1.71
N PRO A 460 14.66 -11.43 -2.41
CA PRO A 460 13.52 -12.11 -1.78
C PRO A 460 13.97 -12.94 -0.58
N HIS A 461 13.29 -12.76 0.55
CA HIS A 461 13.65 -13.38 1.82
C HIS A 461 12.42 -13.69 2.66
N ARG A 462 12.57 -14.55 3.67
CA ARG A 462 11.51 -14.82 4.65
C ARG A 462 11.74 -14.06 5.94
N ILE A 463 10.66 -13.65 6.60
CA ILE A 463 10.75 -12.92 7.87
C ILE A 463 10.08 -13.73 8.98
N ALA A 464 10.90 -14.29 9.88
CA ALA A 464 10.41 -15.07 11.01
C ALA A 464 10.07 -14.20 12.24
N ALA A 465 10.82 -13.12 12.46
CA ALA A 465 10.67 -12.21 13.62
C ALA A 465 10.58 -12.96 14.97
N GLU A 466 11.44 -13.97 15.18
CA GLU A 466 11.46 -14.75 16.42
C GLU A 466 11.74 -13.85 17.63
N GLY A 467 10.83 -13.86 18.62
CA GLY A 467 10.92 -13.04 19.83
C GLY A 467 10.13 -11.73 19.80
N ALA A 468 9.47 -11.40 18.68
CA ALA A 468 8.52 -10.30 18.62
C ALA A 468 7.20 -10.62 19.38
N ASP A 469 6.56 -9.57 19.91
CA ASP A 469 5.18 -9.68 20.40
C ASP A 469 4.24 -10.12 19.25
N PRO A 470 3.02 -10.65 19.52
CA PRO A 470 2.11 -11.08 18.46
C PRO A 470 1.88 -9.99 17.43
N ILE A 471 1.97 -10.31 16.14
CA ILE A 471 1.78 -9.35 15.03
C ILE A 471 0.45 -9.65 14.34
N VAL A 472 -0.41 -8.65 14.18
CA VAL A 472 -1.67 -8.80 13.46
C VAL A 472 -1.43 -8.55 11.98
N VAL A 473 -1.72 -9.53 11.14
CA VAL A 473 -1.65 -9.42 9.68
C VAL A 473 -3.07 -9.36 9.16
N VAL A 474 -3.45 -8.26 8.50
CA VAL A 474 -4.78 -8.07 7.94
C VAL A 474 -4.74 -8.28 6.43
N GLY A 475 -5.66 -9.11 5.93
CA GLY A 475 -5.76 -9.42 4.50
C GLY A 475 -7.19 -9.31 4.01
N THR A 476 -7.41 -8.55 2.94
CA THR A 476 -8.70 -8.41 2.25
C THR A 476 -8.81 -9.45 1.13
N THR A 477 -9.91 -10.22 1.08
CA THR A 477 -10.04 -11.37 0.17
C THR A 477 -9.97 -11.00 -1.31
N ARG A 478 -10.44 -9.79 -1.69
CA ARG A 478 -10.42 -9.26 -3.06
C ARG A 478 -9.55 -8.01 -3.20
N ASP A 479 -8.45 -7.94 -2.44
CA ASP A 479 -7.45 -6.88 -2.57
C ASP A 479 -6.78 -6.88 -3.96
N PRO A 480 -6.82 -5.77 -4.72
CA PRO A 480 -6.16 -5.70 -6.02
C PRO A 480 -4.64 -5.58 -5.94
N ALA A 481 -4.13 -4.87 -4.93
CA ALA A 481 -2.75 -4.40 -4.87
C ALA A 481 -1.87 -5.36 -4.08
N THR A 482 -2.40 -5.92 -2.99
CA THR A 482 -1.73 -6.93 -2.16
C THR A 482 -2.66 -8.14 -1.97
N PRO A 483 -2.75 -9.04 -2.97
CA PRO A 483 -3.69 -10.16 -2.97
C PRO A 483 -3.65 -10.96 -1.67
N TYR A 484 -4.82 -11.38 -1.16
CA TYR A 484 -4.98 -12.08 0.12
C TYR A 484 -3.97 -13.20 0.41
N ARG A 485 -3.56 -13.96 -0.62
CA ARG A 485 -2.53 -15.00 -0.49
C ARG A 485 -1.18 -14.48 0.01
N TRP A 486 -0.85 -13.20 -0.18
CA TRP A 486 0.34 -12.56 0.36
C TRP A 486 0.21 -12.33 1.86
N ALA A 487 -0.97 -11.94 2.35
CA ALA A 487 -1.25 -11.88 3.78
C ALA A 487 -1.13 -13.26 4.44
N GLN A 488 -1.65 -14.30 3.79
CA GLN A 488 -1.45 -15.68 4.23
C GLN A 488 0.04 -16.09 4.20
N GLY A 489 0.77 -15.68 3.16
CA GLY A 489 2.21 -15.91 3.00
C GLY A 489 3.03 -15.26 4.11
N LEU A 490 2.81 -13.97 4.39
CA LEU A 490 3.50 -13.25 5.47
C LEU A 490 3.13 -13.80 6.84
N ALA A 491 1.84 -14.03 7.11
CA ALA A 491 1.40 -14.63 8.37
C ALA A 491 2.00 -16.03 8.59
N GLY A 492 2.18 -16.81 7.52
CA GLY A 492 2.85 -18.11 7.58
C GLY A 492 4.36 -18.05 7.80
N GLN A 493 5.00 -16.89 7.61
CA GLN A 493 6.44 -16.68 7.88
C GLN A 493 6.69 -16.25 9.32
N LEU A 494 5.86 -15.33 9.84
CA LEU A 494 6.04 -14.72 11.15
C LEU A 494 5.70 -15.69 12.29
N SER A 495 6.60 -15.81 13.26
CA SER A 495 6.50 -16.78 14.37
C SER A 495 5.31 -16.55 15.31
N THR A 496 4.82 -15.31 15.38
CA THR A 496 3.76 -14.88 16.31
C THR A 496 2.60 -14.19 15.59
N ALA A 497 2.44 -14.44 14.28
CA ALA A 497 1.37 -13.83 13.50
C ALA A 497 -0.04 -14.25 13.97
N ARG A 498 -0.98 -13.34 13.75
CA ARG A 498 -2.42 -13.54 13.86
C ARG A 498 -3.06 -13.01 12.59
N LEU A 499 -3.49 -13.90 11.71
CA LEU A 499 -4.18 -13.54 10.49
C LEU A 499 -5.61 -13.09 10.82
N LEU A 500 -5.95 -11.88 10.39
CA LEU A 500 -7.29 -11.30 10.43
C LEU A 500 -7.76 -11.08 9.00
N THR A 501 -8.86 -11.70 8.62
CA THR A 501 -9.37 -11.66 7.24
C THR A 501 -10.54 -10.71 7.15
N TYR A 502 -10.53 -9.84 6.14
CA TYR A 502 -11.68 -9.05 5.73
C TYR A 502 -12.24 -9.61 4.43
N ASP A 503 -13.48 -10.14 4.43
CA ASP A 503 -14.14 -10.64 3.23
C ASP A 503 -14.76 -9.54 2.37
N GLY A 504 -13.93 -8.57 1.98
CA GLY A 504 -14.38 -7.38 1.26
C GLY A 504 -13.64 -7.13 -0.04
N ASP A 505 -13.97 -5.99 -0.65
CA ASP A 505 -13.36 -5.46 -1.85
C ASP A 505 -12.46 -4.23 -1.54
N GLY A 506 -11.48 -4.01 -2.41
CA GLY A 506 -10.53 -2.92 -2.30
C GLY A 506 -9.29 -3.25 -1.47
N HIS A 507 -8.39 -2.28 -1.39
CA HIS A 507 -7.08 -2.41 -0.78
C HIS A 507 -7.11 -2.05 0.70
N THR A 508 -6.50 -2.87 1.56
CA THR A 508 -6.53 -2.73 3.04
C THR A 508 -7.95 -2.89 3.64
N ALA A 509 -8.08 -2.85 4.97
CA ALA A 509 -9.37 -3.07 5.64
C ALA A 509 -9.63 -2.16 6.86
N TYR A 510 -8.60 -1.77 7.61
CA TYR A 510 -8.76 -1.00 8.84
C TYR A 510 -9.26 0.42 8.54
N MET A 511 -10.26 0.86 9.30
CA MET A 511 -10.98 2.14 9.15
C MET A 511 -11.77 2.27 7.84
N ARG A 512 -12.15 1.13 7.22
CA ARG A 512 -13.00 1.09 6.02
C ARG A 512 -14.45 0.71 6.30
N GLY A 513 -14.87 0.71 7.58
CA GLY A 513 -16.26 0.60 7.99
C GLY A 513 -16.72 -0.76 8.52
N SER A 514 -15.84 -1.76 8.60
CA SER A 514 -16.14 -3.04 9.26
C SER A 514 -15.89 -2.93 10.76
N ASP A 515 -16.95 -2.89 11.57
CA ASP A 515 -16.87 -2.88 13.03
C ASP A 515 -16.06 -4.06 13.60
N CYS A 516 -16.08 -5.20 12.89
CA CYS A 516 -15.34 -6.40 13.25
C CYS A 516 -13.83 -6.20 13.10
N ILE A 517 -13.38 -5.67 11.95
CA ILE A 517 -11.97 -5.33 11.71
C ILE A 517 -11.53 -4.24 12.67
N ASP A 518 -12.27 -3.14 12.72
CA ASP A 518 -11.89 -1.95 13.49
C ASP A 518 -11.86 -2.22 14.99
N GLY A 519 -12.82 -3.00 15.49
CA GLY A 519 -12.89 -3.45 16.87
C GLY A 519 -11.75 -4.40 17.24
N ALA A 520 -11.41 -5.36 16.38
CA ALA A 520 -10.32 -6.31 16.62
C ALA A 520 -8.95 -5.59 16.64
N VAL A 521 -8.68 -4.75 15.64
CA VAL A 521 -7.44 -3.99 15.53
C VAL A 521 -7.31 -3.00 16.68
N SER A 522 -8.35 -2.22 17.00
CA SER A 522 -8.32 -1.28 18.12
C SER A 522 -8.11 -1.96 19.47
N THR A 523 -8.77 -3.12 19.69
CA THR A 523 -8.62 -3.89 20.92
C THR A 523 -7.19 -4.39 21.09
N TYR A 524 -6.57 -4.88 20.01
CA TYR A 524 -5.18 -5.26 20.02
C TYR A 524 -4.26 -4.08 20.29
N LEU A 525 -4.46 -2.97 19.57
CA LEU A 525 -3.64 -1.76 19.72
C LEU A 525 -3.76 -1.17 21.12
N VAL A 526 -4.93 -1.13 21.76
CA VAL A 526 -5.07 -0.48 23.09
C VAL A 526 -4.82 -1.45 24.24
N ARG A 527 -5.32 -2.68 24.14
CA ARG A 527 -5.31 -3.66 25.25
C ARG A 527 -4.26 -4.74 25.10
N GLY A 528 -3.54 -4.80 23.98
CA GLY A 528 -2.55 -5.84 23.70
C GLY A 528 -3.15 -7.22 23.47
N LYS A 529 -4.45 -7.31 23.21
CA LYS A 529 -5.17 -8.57 22.99
C LYS A 529 -5.41 -8.78 21.50
N PRO A 530 -4.61 -9.60 20.80
CA PRO A 530 -4.81 -9.84 19.38
C PRO A 530 -6.08 -10.67 19.13
N PRO A 531 -6.65 -10.63 17.90
CA PRO A 531 -7.70 -11.56 17.50
C PRO A 531 -7.21 -13.01 17.57
N LYS A 532 -8.16 -13.95 17.56
CA LYS A 532 -7.80 -15.36 17.33
C LYS A 532 -7.21 -15.47 15.93
N ASP A 533 -6.19 -16.30 15.78
CA ASP A 533 -5.62 -16.56 14.46
C ASP A 533 -6.68 -17.16 13.52
N GLY A 534 -6.74 -16.67 12.28
CA GLY A 534 -7.76 -17.06 11.30
C GLY A 534 -9.16 -16.49 11.56
N THR A 535 -9.27 -15.39 12.33
CA THR A 535 -10.55 -14.67 12.45
C THR A 535 -10.94 -14.08 11.09
N THR A 536 -12.20 -14.22 10.70
CA THR A 536 -12.78 -13.61 9.49
C THR A 536 -13.88 -12.64 9.88
N CYS A 537 -13.86 -11.48 9.23
CA CYS A 537 -14.85 -10.41 9.33
C CYS A 537 -15.43 -10.15 7.94
N ASP A 538 -16.67 -9.67 7.92
CA ASP A 538 -17.37 -9.21 6.71
C ASP A 538 -17.31 -7.68 6.56
#